data_AF-A0A959ZRL2-F1
#
_entry.id   AF-A0A959ZRL2-F1
#
_cell.length_a   1.000
_cell.length_b   1.000
_cell.length_c   1.000
_cell.angle_alpha   90.00
_cell.angle_beta   90.00
_cell.angle_gamma   90.00
#
_symmetry.space_group_name_H-M   'P 1'
#
loop_
_entity.id
_entity.type
_entity.pdbx_description
1 polymer ?
#
loop_
_entity_poly.entity_id
_entity_poly.type
_entity_poly.pdbx_seq_one_letter_code
_entity_poly.pdbx_strand_id
1 'polypeptide(L)'
;DKLVEHRSEIPAVEKVVIIDGKGDGDWVITLEELEQLGKQLLADSPTAVTERVEAIRPEQLATLIYTSGTTGKPKGVRLTHEAWTYTASALDSLQVLTDKDLNYLWLPLAHSFGKVMLAVPLVVGFPTVIDGRVDKIVENLAIIRPTFMGAVPRIFEKVHGRITEMIAEE
;
A
#
# COMPACT_ATOMS: atom_id res chain seq x y z
N ASP A 1 21.79 7.95 9.30
CA ASP A 1 22.21 8.35 10.66
C ASP A 1 21.50 7.55 11.74
N LYS A 2 20.19 7.76 11.98
CA LYS A 2 19.44 7.07 13.06
C LYS A 2 19.65 5.55 13.15
N LEU A 3 19.57 4.81 12.04
CA LEU A 3 19.77 3.36 12.08
C LEU A 3 21.23 2.94 12.27
N VAL A 4 22.18 3.74 11.77
CA VAL A 4 23.62 3.47 11.86
C VAL A 4 24.10 3.59 13.30
N GLU A 5 23.65 4.62 14.01
CA GLU A 5 23.96 4.84 15.42
C GLU A 5 23.49 3.69 16.32
N HIS A 6 22.42 3.00 15.94
CA HIS A 6 21.84 1.88 16.68
C HIS A 6 22.14 0.50 16.08
N ARG A 7 23.08 0.37 15.12
CA ARG A 7 23.34 -0.91 14.41
C ARG A 7 23.61 -2.09 15.36
N SER A 8 24.32 -1.85 16.45
CA SER A 8 24.62 -2.88 17.47
C SER A 8 23.38 -3.37 18.23
N GLU A 9 22.30 -2.59 18.27
CA GLU A 9 21.04 -2.93 18.94
C GLU A 9 20.10 -3.74 18.04
N ILE A 10 20.35 -3.78 16.72
CA ILE A 10 19.50 -4.44 15.72
C ILE A 10 20.27 -5.50 14.91
N PRO A 11 20.89 -6.51 15.56
CA PRO A 11 21.76 -7.49 14.89
C PRO A 11 21.03 -8.36 13.85
N ALA A 12 19.70 -8.41 13.88
CA ALA A 12 18.89 -9.13 12.89
C ALA A 12 18.70 -8.35 11.57
N VAL A 13 19.10 -7.07 11.50
CA VAL A 13 18.98 -6.25 10.28
C VAL A 13 20.22 -6.44 9.42
N GLU A 14 20.06 -7.19 8.33
CA GLU A 14 21.16 -7.55 7.43
C GLU A 14 21.56 -6.42 6.46
N LYS A 15 20.58 -5.64 5.99
CA LYS A 15 20.77 -4.50 5.07
C LYS A 15 19.78 -3.38 5.40
N VAL A 16 20.22 -2.15 5.18
CA VAL A 16 19.38 -0.95 5.19
C VAL A 16 19.34 -0.42 3.76
N VAL A 17 18.15 -0.38 3.17
CA VAL A 17 17.98 0.13 1.80
C VAL A 17 17.46 1.56 1.87
N ILE A 18 18.21 2.50 1.30
CA ILE A 18 17.78 3.90 1.17
C ILE A 18 17.23 4.14 -0.23
N ILE A 19 16.11 4.86 -0.30
CA ILE A 19 15.50 5.25 -1.58
C ILE A 19 16.23 6.47 -2.14
N ASP A 20 16.49 7.47 -1.30
CA ASP A 20 17.18 8.70 -1.65
C ASP A 20 18.48 8.85 -0.85
N GLY A 21 19.55 9.30 -1.50
CA GLY A 21 20.84 9.59 -0.87
C GLY A 21 21.97 8.68 -1.35
N LYS A 22 23.00 8.51 -0.50
CA LYS A 22 24.17 7.68 -0.79
C LYS A 22 24.35 6.62 0.29
N GLY A 23 24.58 5.38 -0.15
CA GLY A 23 24.91 4.27 0.74
C GLY A 23 26.34 4.37 1.28
N ASP A 24 26.67 3.50 2.23
CA ASP A 24 28.05 3.28 2.68
C ASP A 24 28.78 2.20 1.87
N GLY A 25 28.07 1.58 0.91
CA GLY A 25 28.60 0.51 0.05
C GLY A 25 28.70 -0.85 0.74
N ASP A 26 28.24 -0.98 1.99
CA ASP A 26 28.23 -2.22 2.75
C ASP A 26 26.84 -2.47 3.36
N TRP A 27 26.55 -1.92 4.53
CA TRP A 27 25.32 -2.22 5.26
C TRP A 27 24.15 -1.35 4.80
N VAL A 28 24.44 -0.10 4.46
CA VAL A 28 23.49 0.84 3.88
C VAL A 28 23.70 0.86 2.37
N ILE A 29 22.75 0.31 1.63
CA ILE A 29 22.76 0.26 0.17
C ILE A 29 21.66 1.15 -0.41
N THR A 30 21.88 1.65 -1.60
CA THR A 30 20.87 2.37 -2.38
C THR A 30 19.86 1.41 -3.01
N LEU A 31 18.72 1.94 -3.43
CA LEU A 31 17.74 1.17 -4.21
C LEU A 31 18.34 0.62 -5.50
N GLU A 32 19.18 1.40 -6.19
CA GLU A 32 19.87 0.97 -7.41
C GLU A 32 20.78 -0.24 -7.14
N GLU A 33 21.56 -0.20 -6.06
CA GLU A 33 22.41 -1.34 -5.68
C GLU A 33 21.58 -2.59 -5.37
N LEU A 34 20.44 -2.45 -4.68
CA LEU A 34 19.51 -3.56 -4.47
C LEU A 34 18.97 -4.13 -5.79
N GLU A 35 18.61 -3.27 -6.75
CA GLU A 35 18.16 -3.70 -8.08
C GLU A 35 19.24 -4.49 -8.83
N GLN A 36 20.50 -4.08 -8.73
CA GLN A 36 21.62 -4.82 -9.33
C GLN A 36 21.80 -6.21 -8.69
N LEU A 37 21.67 -6.30 -7.36
CA LEU A 37 21.67 -7.60 -6.66
C LEU A 37 20.52 -8.49 -7.14
N GLY A 38 19.33 -7.91 -7.34
CA GLY A 38 18.18 -8.62 -7.90
C GLY A 38 18.41 -9.11 -9.33
N LYS A 39 19.02 -8.30 -10.20
CA LYS A 39 19.38 -8.70 -11.57
C LYS A 39 20.39 -9.85 -11.58
N GLN A 40 21.41 -9.78 -10.73
CA GLN A 40 22.40 -10.84 -10.61
C GLN A 40 21.75 -12.14 -10.11
N LEU A 41 20.91 -12.08 -9.07
CA LEU A 41 20.16 -13.24 -8.57
C LEU A 41 19.30 -13.88 -9.67
N LEU A 42 18.62 -13.07 -10.49
CA LEU A 42 17.81 -13.58 -11.60
C LEU A 42 18.64 -14.17 -12.74
N ALA A 43 19.86 -13.70 -12.96
CA ALA A 43 20.78 -14.30 -13.92
C ALA A 43 21.28 -15.67 -13.42
N ASP A 44 21.60 -15.77 -12.13
CA ASP A 44 22.09 -17.02 -11.51
C ASP A 44 20.97 -18.03 -11.23
N SER A 45 19.75 -17.55 -11.01
CA SER A 45 18.57 -18.35 -10.67
C SER A 45 17.30 -17.74 -11.30
N PRO A 46 17.04 -18.01 -12.60
CA PRO A 46 15.92 -17.43 -13.33
C PRO A 46 14.53 -17.72 -12.75
N THR A 47 14.41 -18.79 -11.95
CA THR A 47 13.16 -19.22 -11.30
C THR A 47 12.98 -18.64 -9.89
N ALA A 48 13.93 -17.87 -9.35
CA ALA A 48 13.94 -17.44 -7.96
C ALA A 48 12.66 -16.71 -7.51
N VAL A 49 12.06 -15.91 -8.39
CA VAL A 49 10.79 -15.21 -8.09
C VAL A 49 9.62 -16.19 -8.06
N THR A 50 9.52 -17.06 -9.06
CA THR A 50 8.44 -18.07 -9.14
C THR A 50 8.50 -19.02 -7.95
N GLU A 51 9.68 -19.57 -7.65
CA GLU A 51 9.89 -20.43 -6.48
C GLU A 51 9.52 -19.73 -5.17
N ARG A 52 9.87 -18.44 -5.04
CA ARG A 52 9.50 -17.65 -3.86
C ARG A 52 7.99 -17.48 -3.74
N VAL A 53 7.30 -17.22 -4.84
CA VAL A 53 5.83 -17.09 -4.88
C VAL A 53 5.17 -18.42 -4.55
N GLU A 54 5.63 -19.53 -5.13
CA GLU A 54 5.12 -20.88 -4.86
C GLU A 54 5.31 -21.33 -3.40
N ALA A 55 6.36 -20.85 -2.74
CA ALA A 55 6.61 -21.14 -1.32
C ALA A 55 5.72 -20.35 -0.34
N ILE A 56 4.97 -19.34 -0.81
CA ILE A 56 4.08 -18.55 0.04
C ILE A 56 2.86 -19.40 0.41
N ARG A 57 2.55 -19.45 1.70
CA ARG A 57 1.33 -20.09 2.20
C ARG A 57 0.31 -19.07 2.71
N PRO A 58 -1.00 -19.33 2.56
CA PRO A 58 -2.04 -18.37 2.93
C PRO A 58 -1.98 -17.87 4.38
N GLU A 59 -1.51 -18.71 5.30
CA GLU A 59 -1.49 -18.46 6.75
C GLU A 59 -0.23 -17.68 7.19
N GLN A 60 0.70 -17.43 6.26
CA GLN A 60 1.90 -16.64 6.54
C GLN A 60 1.52 -15.17 6.78
N LEU A 61 2.28 -14.52 7.67
CA LEU A 61 2.10 -13.11 8.00
C LEU A 61 2.41 -12.24 6.78
N ALA A 62 1.43 -11.47 6.31
CA ALA A 62 1.56 -10.59 5.16
C ALA A 62 1.67 -9.12 5.55
N THR A 63 1.01 -8.69 6.63
CA THR A 63 0.95 -7.27 7.02
C THR A 63 0.87 -7.09 8.53
N LEU A 64 1.56 -6.07 9.03
CA LEU A 64 1.42 -5.54 10.37
C LEU A 64 0.81 -4.14 10.30
N ILE A 65 -0.30 -3.91 10.97
CA ILE A 65 -0.92 -2.59 11.12
C ILE A 65 -0.87 -2.19 12.59
N TYR A 66 -0.18 -1.09 12.91
CA TYR A 66 -0.14 -0.56 14.26
C TYR A 66 -1.35 0.33 14.54
N THR A 67 -2.04 0.05 15.64
CA THR A 67 -3.18 0.84 16.10
C THR A 67 -2.94 1.41 17.49
N SER A 68 -3.64 2.48 17.85
CA SER A 68 -3.66 2.97 19.22
C SER A 68 -4.18 1.87 20.14
N GLY A 69 -3.35 1.43 21.08
CA GLY A 69 -3.77 0.51 22.12
C GLY A 69 -4.50 1.27 23.23
N THR A 70 -5.55 0.67 23.80
CA THR A 70 -6.25 1.21 24.99
C THR A 70 -5.32 1.37 26.20
N THR A 71 -4.17 0.71 26.19
CA THR A 71 -3.12 0.76 27.22
C THR A 71 -2.05 1.83 26.96
N GLY A 72 -2.25 2.72 25.98
CA GLY A 72 -1.29 3.77 25.58
C GLY A 72 -0.12 3.30 24.71
N LYS A 73 0.21 2.00 24.73
CA LYS A 73 1.20 1.40 23.83
C LYS A 73 0.55 0.93 22.52
N PRO A 74 1.08 1.29 21.34
CA PRO A 74 0.58 0.77 20.07
C PRO A 74 0.63 -0.76 20.03
N LYS A 75 -0.39 -1.36 19.41
CA LYS A 75 -0.46 -2.82 19.19
C LYS A 75 -0.36 -3.10 17.70
N GLY A 76 0.45 -4.09 17.33
CA GLY A 76 0.58 -4.55 15.94
C GLY A 76 -0.46 -5.62 15.63
N VAL A 77 -1.44 -5.30 14.80
CA VAL A 77 -2.40 -6.25 14.25
C VAL A 77 -1.70 -7.08 13.18
N ARG A 78 -1.70 -8.40 13.34
CA ARG A 78 -1.08 -9.38 12.42
C ARG A 78 -2.12 -9.87 11.44
N LEU A 79 -1.90 -9.63 10.15
CA LEU A 79 -2.81 -10.02 9.07
C LEU A 79 -2.08 -10.94 8.09
N THR A 80 -2.67 -12.11 7.86
CA THR A 80 -2.15 -13.16 6.97
C THR A 80 -2.49 -12.88 5.49
N HIS A 81 -1.91 -13.63 4.56
CA HIS A 81 -2.28 -13.53 3.14
C HIS A 81 -3.75 -13.92 2.90
N GLU A 82 -4.24 -14.95 3.59
CA GLU A 82 -5.64 -15.41 3.52
C GLU A 82 -6.62 -14.34 4.00
N ALA A 83 -6.27 -13.51 4.99
CA ALA A 83 -7.16 -12.45 5.48
C ALA A 83 -7.50 -11.44 4.37
N TRP A 84 -6.50 -11.08 3.55
CA TRP A 84 -6.68 -10.15 2.44
C TRP A 84 -7.42 -10.77 1.26
N THR A 85 -7.05 -11.99 0.87
CA THR A 85 -7.69 -12.71 -0.24
C THR A 85 -9.13 -13.09 0.08
N TYR A 86 -9.43 -13.48 1.33
CA TYR A 86 -10.79 -13.67 1.82
C TYR A 86 -11.60 -12.39 1.72
N THR A 87 -11.06 -11.26 2.21
CA THR A 87 -11.78 -9.97 2.17
C THR A 87 -12.07 -9.54 0.73
N ALA A 88 -11.10 -9.71 -0.18
CA ALA A 88 -11.29 -9.43 -1.60
C ALA A 88 -12.38 -10.32 -2.22
N SER A 89 -12.34 -11.64 -1.96
CA SER A 89 -13.34 -12.60 -2.43
C SER A 89 -14.74 -12.32 -1.87
N ALA A 90 -14.82 -11.93 -0.59
CA ALA A 90 -16.08 -11.56 0.05
C ALA A 90 -16.69 -10.30 -0.59
N LEU A 91 -15.88 -9.30 -0.93
CA LEU A 91 -16.35 -8.10 -1.64
C LEU A 91 -16.75 -8.41 -3.08
N ASP A 92 -16.00 -9.25 -3.79
CA ASP A 92 -16.36 -9.72 -5.12
C ASP A 92 -17.72 -10.46 -5.09
N SER A 93 -17.97 -11.29 -4.08
CA SER A 93 -19.24 -12.02 -3.93
C SER A 93 -20.48 -11.12 -3.83
N LEU A 94 -20.32 -9.84 -3.47
CA LEU A 94 -21.42 -8.87 -3.45
C LEU A 94 -21.84 -8.43 -4.85
N GLN A 95 -20.99 -8.63 -5.87
CA GLN A 95 -21.25 -8.29 -7.27
C GLN A 95 -21.62 -6.80 -7.48
N VAL A 96 -21.05 -5.92 -6.65
CA VAL A 96 -21.23 -4.46 -6.72
C VAL A 96 -20.12 -3.75 -7.49
N LEU A 97 -19.05 -4.47 -7.82
CA LEU A 97 -17.92 -4.00 -8.63
C LEU A 97 -17.66 -5.00 -9.75
N THR A 98 -17.13 -4.50 -10.86
CA THR A 98 -16.79 -5.26 -12.06
C THR A 98 -15.44 -4.82 -12.59
N ASP A 99 -14.89 -5.54 -13.56
CA ASP A 99 -13.67 -5.17 -14.31
C ASP A 99 -13.77 -3.82 -15.05
N LYS A 100 -14.97 -3.28 -15.23
CA LYS A 100 -15.24 -1.97 -15.86
C LYS A 100 -15.11 -0.79 -14.89
N ASP A 101 -14.98 -1.05 -13.60
CA ASP A 101 -14.86 0.01 -12.61
C ASP A 101 -13.50 0.70 -12.66
N LEU A 102 -13.44 1.91 -12.10
CA LEU A 102 -12.21 2.66 -11.92
C LEU A 102 -12.15 3.12 -10.46
N ASN A 103 -11.20 2.55 -9.72
CA ASN A 103 -10.95 2.92 -8.34
C ASN A 103 -10.02 4.14 -8.27
N TYR A 104 -10.36 5.12 -7.44
CA TYR A 104 -9.40 6.14 -7.00
C TYR A 104 -8.97 5.89 -5.54
N LEU A 105 -7.71 5.52 -5.35
CA LEU A 105 -7.13 5.24 -4.04
C LEU A 105 -6.26 6.40 -3.55
N TRP A 106 -6.74 7.09 -2.53
CA TRP A 106 -6.01 8.14 -1.81
C TRP A 106 -5.72 7.79 -0.34
N LEU A 107 -6.36 6.73 0.17
CA LEU A 107 -6.23 6.31 1.57
C LEU A 107 -4.79 5.84 1.88
N PRO A 108 -4.24 6.18 3.06
CA PRO A 108 -2.93 5.69 3.47
C PRO A 108 -2.88 4.16 3.53
N LEU A 109 -1.81 3.55 3.03
CA LEU A 109 -1.61 2.09 3.08
C LEU A 109 -1.26 1.55 4.46
N ALA A 110 -1.01 2.45 5.43
CA ALA A 110 -0.91 2.11 6.85
C ALA A 110 -2.29 1.81 7.47
N HIS A 111 -3.39 2.16 6.79
CA HIS A 111 -4.75 1.87 7.22
C HIS A 111 -5.29 0.63 6.51
N SER A 112 -6.02 -0.23 7.23
CA SER A 112 -6.55 -1.49 6.68
C SER A 112 -7.46 -1.25 5.47
N PHE A 113 -8.27 -0.19 5.49
CA PHE A 113 -9.16 0.12 4.37
C PHE A 113 -8.39 0.42 3.07
N GLY A 114 -7.26 1.14 3.13
CA GLY A 114 -6.42 1.37 1.95
C GLY A 114 -5.84 0.06 1.39
N LYS A 115 -5.46 -0.88 2.27
CA LYS A 115 -5.03 -2.23 1.88
C LYS A 115 -6.15 -3.04 1.23
N VAL A 116 -7.39 -2.97 1.74
CA VAL A 116 -8.55 -3.62 1.11
C VAL A 116 -8.75 -3.08 -0.32
N MET A 117 -8.68 -1.76 -0.52
CA MET A 117 -8.80 -1.14 -1.84
C MET A 117 -7.71 -1.56 -2.84
N LEU A 118 -6.57 -2.09 -2.37
CA LEU A 118 -5.55 -2.73 -3.22
C LEU A 118 -5.78 -4.23 -3.43
N ALA A 119 -6.43 -4.92 -2.48
CA ALA A 119 -6.65 -6.36 -2.57
C ALA A 119 -7.81 -6.72 -3.52
N VAL A 120 -8.91 -5.95 -3.49
CA VAL A 120 -10.09 -6.19 -4.33
C VAL A 120 -9.80 -6.19 -5.84
N PRO A 121 -9.07 -5.22 -6.43
CA PRO A 121 -8.80 -5.24 -7.87
C PRO A 121 -8.03 -6.49 -8.33
N LEU A 122 -7.27 -7.15 -7.45
CA LEU A 122 -6.56 -8.39 -7.79
C LEU A 122 -7.50 -9.58 -8.04
N VAL A 123 -8.72 -9.54 -7.49
CA VAL A 123 -9.76 -10.56 -7.69
C VAL A 123 -10.74 -10.14 -8.78
N VAL A 124 -11.20 -8.88 -8.73
CA VAL A 124 -12.27 -8.39 -9.64
C VAL A 124 -11.72 -7.95 -11.00
N GLY A 125 -10.49 -7.45 -11.07
CA GLY A 125 -9.82 -7.11 -12.32
C GLY A 125 -9.95 -5.65 -12.81
N PHE A 126 -10.36 -4.70 -11.96
CA PHE A 126 -10.47 -3.29 -12.34
C PHE A 126 -9.17 -2.47 -12.11
N PRO A 127 -8.91 -1.42 -12.90
CA PRO A 127 -7.80 -0.49 -12.68
C PRO A 127 -7.95 0.34 -11.39
N THR A 128 -6.81 0.74 -10.81
CA THR A 128 -6.76 1.65 -9.66
C THR A 128 -5.77 2.79 -9.92
N VAL A 129 -6.25 4.02 -9.81
CA VAL A 129 -5.40 5.23 -9.81
C VAL A 129 -5.02 5.56 -8.37
N ILE A 130 -3.74 5.80 -8.11
CA ILE A 130 -3.21 6.06 -6.77
C ILE A 130 -2.67 7.48 -6.68
N ASP A 131 -3.21 8.26 -5.76
CA ASP A 131 -2.64 9.56 -5.35
C ASP A 131 -3.01 9.86 -3.90
N GLY A 132 -2.04 9.78 -2.98
CA GLY A 132 -2.24 9.97 -1.55
C GLY A 132 -2.33 11.43 -1.09
N ARG A 133 -2.23 12.41 -2.00
CA ARG A 133 -2.29 13.84 -1.68
C ARG A 133 -3.73 14.29 -1.41
N VAL A 134 -4.08 14.43 -0.14
CA VAL A 134 -5.45 14.75 0.34
C VAL A 134 -5.95 16.13 -0.11
N ASP A 135 -5.05 17.06 -0.36
CA ASP A 135 -5.33 18.39 -0.92
C ASP A 135 -5.70 18.33 -2.41
N LYS A 136 -5.27 17.29 -3.13
CA LYS A 136 -5.52 17.11 -4.57
C LYS A 136 -6.77 16.30 -4.92
N ILE A 137 -7.48 15.76 -3.93
CA ILE A 137 -8.64 14.87 -4.16
C ILE A 137 -9.68 15.51 -5.09
N VAL A 138 -10.13 16.74 -4.84
CA VAL A 138 -11.20 17.38 -5.64
C VAL A 138 -10.77 17.62 -7.08
N GLU A 139 -9.55 18.14 -7.28
CA GLU A 139 -8.93 18.33 -8.60
C GLU A 139 -8.82 17.00 -9.35
N ASN A 140 -8.31 15.97 -8.68
CA ASN A 140 -8.13 14.64 -9.24
C ASN A 140 -9.46 13.97 -9.58
N LEU A 141 -10.53 14.16 -8.79
CA LEU A 141 -11.86 13.62 -9.10
C LEU A 141 -12.39 14.12 -10.45
N ALA A 142 -12.15 15.40 -10.78
CA ALA A 142 -12.58 15.99 -12.06
C ALA A 142 -11.82 15.40 -13.27
N ILE A 143 -10.56 15.00 -13.07
CA ILE A 143 -9.67 14.45 -14.10
C ILE A 143 -9.88 12.93 -14.25
N ILE A 144 -9.77 12.20 -13.14
CA ILE A 144 -9.81 10.73 -13.10
C ILE A 144 -11.23 10.23 -13.40
N ARG A 145 -12.26 10.93 -12.89
CA ARG A 145 -13.67 10.51 -12.98
C ARG A 145 -13.85 9.03 -12.60
N PRO A 146 -13.42 8.64 -11.38
CA PRO A 146 -13.52 7.25 -10.96
C PRO A 146 -14.99 6.82 -10.87
N THR A 147 -15.26 5.54 -11.10
CA THR A 147 -16.61 4.99 -10.89
C THR A 147 -16.89 4.78 -9.41
N PHE A 148 -15.85 4.55 -8.60
CA PHE A 148 -15.96 4.48 -7.15
C PHE A 148 -14.69 4.95 -6.43
N MET A 149 -14.87 5.38 -5.18
CA MET A 149 -13.78 5.79 -4.30
C MET A 149 -14.16 5.47 -2.86
N GLY A 150 -13.31 4.73 -2.15
CA GLY A 150 -13.43 4.54 -0.71
C GLY A 150 -13.06 5.83 0.04
N ALA A 151 -13.92 6.29 0.94
CA ALA A 151 -13.65 7.49 1.74
C ALA A 151 -14.32 7.45 3.12
N VAL A 152 -13.84 8.30 4.02
CA VAL A 152 -14.45 8.56 5.33
C VAL A 152 -15.43 9.74 5.24
N PRO A 153 -16.44 9.83 6.12
CA PRO A 153 -17.50 10.86 6.04
C PRO A 153 -16.99 12.29 5.83
N ARG A 154 -15.95 12.69 6.58
CA ARG A 154 -15.34 14.02 6.51
C ARG A 154 -14.82 14.41 5.12
N ILE A 155 -14.45 13.43 4.30
CA ILE A 155 -13.96 13.70 2.93
C ILE A 155 -15.11 14.06 2.02
N PHE A 156 -16.26 13.40 2.16
CA PHE A 156 -17.47 13.78 1.42
C PHE A 156 -17.93 15.19 1.80
N GLU A 157 -17.85 15.56 3.09
CA GLU A 157 -18.13 16.92 3.56
C GLU A 157 -17.18 17.96 2.91
N LYS A 158 -15.89 17.66 2.85
CA LYS A 158 -14.88 18.53 2.22
C LYS A 158 -15.15 18.72 0.72
N VAL A 159 -15.45 17.64 0.00
CA VAL A 159 -15.77 17.67 -1.43
C VAL A 159 -17.03 18.49 -1.67
N HIS A 160 -18.09 18.24 -0.89
CA HIS A 160 -19.34 18.98 -0.98
C HIS A 160 -19.13 20.49 -0.73
N GLY A 161 -18.40 20.86 0.33
CA GLY A 161 -18.10 22.25 0.64
C GLY A 161 -17.37 22.94 -0.51
N ARG A 162 -16.35 22.28 -1.09
CA ARG A 162 -15.59 22.84 -2.21
C ARG A 162 -16.42 23.04 -3.47
N ILE A 163 -17.29 22.07 -3.80
CA ILE A 163 -18.21 22.19 -4.95
C ILE A 163 -19.19 23.35 -4.73
N THR A 164 -19.71 23.49 -3.51
CA THR A 164 -20.66 24.57 -3.17
C THR A 164 -20.00 25.95 -3.31
N GLU A 165 -18.76 26.11 -2.85
CA GLU A 165 -17.97 27.33 -3.05
C GLU A 165 -17.79 27.66 -4.53
N MET A 166 -17.38 26.68 -5.34
CA MET A 166 -17.15 26.89 -6.78
C MET A 166 -18.42 27.31 -7.53
N ILE A 167 -19.57 26.74 -7.18
CA ILE A 167 -20.87 27.12 -7.77
C ILE A 167 -21.28 28.53 -7.34
N ALA A 168 -20.95 28.96 -6.12
CA ALA A 168 -21.28 30.30 -5.64
C ALA A 168 -20.36 31.39 -6.21
N GLU A 169 -19.18 31.01 -6.72
CA GLU A 169 -18.22 31.90 -7.39
C GLU A 169 -18.48 32.07 -8.90
N GLU A 170 -19.34 31.22 -9.51
CA GLU A 170 -19.86 31.36 -10.89
C GLU A 170 -21.08 32.27 -10.98
#